data_AF-A0A940TBU1-F1
#
_entry.id   AF-A0A940TBU1-F1
#
_cell.length_a   1.000
_cell.length_b   1.000
_cell.length_c   1.000
_cell.angle_alpha   90.00
_cell.angle_beta   90.00
_cell.angle_gamma   90.00
#
_symmetry.space_group_name_H-M   'P 1'
#
loop_
_entity.id
_entity.type
_entity.pdbx_description
1 polymer ?
#
loop_
_entity_poly.entity_id
_entity_poly.type
_entity_poly.pdbx_seq_one_letter_code
_entity_poly.pdbx_strand_id
1 'polypeptide(L)' 'MIIVRARVDISKRMLSDRNVSIKEAAFSCGFSDEKYYMRVFRKMEGMTPAQYRAAIGVK' A
#
# COMPACT_ATOMS: atom_id res chain seq x y z
N MET A 1 5.15 -13.82 11.08
CA MET A 1 4.70 -12.88 10.03
C MET A 1 5.12 -11.44 10.35
N ILE A 2 6.41 -11.11 10.30
CA ILE A 2 6.92 -9.72 10.50
C ILE A 2 7.09 -8.99 9.17
N ILE A 3 7.35 -9.76 8.10
CA ILE A 3 7.69 -9.26 6.77
C ILE A 3 6.51 -8.50 6.14
N VAL A 4 5.29 -9.02 6.26
CA VAL A 4 4.10 -8.39 5.63
C VAL A 4 3.81 -7.01 6.21
N ARG A 5 4.02 -6.83 7.51
CA ARG A 5 3.82 -5.53 8.16
C ARG A 5 4.82 -4.50 7.67
N ALA A 6 6.11 -4.87 7.64
CA ALA A 6 7.17 -4.03 7.11
C ALA A 6 6.93 -3.66 5.63
N ARG A 7 6.47 -4.61 4.82
CA ARG A 7 6.12 -4.36 3.40
C ARG A 7 5.00 -3.33 3.23
N VAL A 8 3.97 -3.38 4.07
CA VAL A 8 2.88 -2.38 4.04
C VAL A 8 3.35 -1.02 4.55
N ASP A 9 4.22 -0.95 5.55
CA ASP A 9 4.80 0.33 5.99
C ASP A 9 5.66 0.98 4.91
N ILE A 10 6.43 0.18 4.15
CA ILE A 10 7.18 0.68 2.99
C ILE A 10 6.22 1.11 1.89
N SER A 11 5.17 0.32 1.59
CA SER A 11 4.21 0.66 0.54
C SER A 11 3.47 1.97 0.85
N LYS A 12 3.17 2.25 2.13
CA LYS A 12 2.62 3.54 2.56
C LYS A 12 3.52 4.72 2.21
N ARG A 13 4.84 4.59 2.42
CA ARG A 13 5.82 5.64 2.05
C ARG A 13 5.88 5.83 0.54
N MET A 14 5.77 4.75 -0.23
CA MET A 14 5.72 4.82 -1.69
C MET A 14 4.42 5.47 -2.20
N LEU A 15 3.29 5.18 -1.55
CA LEU A 15 1.99 5.79 -1.88
C LEU A 15 1.94 7.30 -1.61
N SER A 16 2.86 7.83 -0.79
CA SER A 16 3.05 9.29 -0.62
C SER A 16 3.58 9.98 -1.87
N ASP A 17 4.24 9.25 -2.76
CA ASP A 17 4.64 9.76 -4.07
C ASP A 17 3.47 9.64 -5.05
N ARG A 18 3.05 10.78 -5.63
CA ARG A 18 1.96 10.82 -6.61
C ARG A 18 2.32 10.09 -7.92
N ASN A 19 3.60 9.89 -8.20
CA ASN A 19 4.08 9.20 -9.39
C ASN A 19 4.01 7.67 -9.26
N VAL A 20 3.87 7.14 -8.04
CA VAL A 20 3.83 5.69 -7.82
C VAL A 20 2.39 5.21 -7.88
N SER A 21 2.13 4.24 -8.74
CA SER A 21 0.84 3.55 -8.77
C SER A 21 0.72 2.56 -7.60
N ILE A 22 -0.52 2.27 -7.19
CA ILE A 22 -0.80 1.29 -6.14
C ILE A 22 -0.22 -0.09 -6.49
N LYS A 23 -0.26 -0.43 -7.78
CA LYS A 23 0.25 -1.68 -8.31
C LYS A 23 1.78 -1.75 -8.23
N GLU A 24 2.47 -0.66 -8.59
CA GLU A 24 3.91 -0.55 -8.42
C GLU A 24 4.32 -0.62 -6.96
N ALA A 25 3.64 0.12 -6.07
CA ALA A 25 3.91 0.04 -4.64
C ALA A 25 3.76 -1.39 -4.09
N ALA A 26 2.74 -2.13 -4.55
CA ALA A 26 2.55 -3.53 -4.17
C ALA A 26 3.71 -4.42 -4.67
N PHE A 27 4.05 -4.34 -5.95
CA PHE A 27 5.12 -5.14 -6.56
C PHE A 27 6.49 -4.82 -5.98
N SER A 28 6.82 -3.53 -5.80
CA SER A 28 8.07 -3.07 -5.20
C SER A 28 8.21 -3.51 -3.74
N CYS A 29 7.10 -3.67 -3.02
CA CYS A 29 7.10 -4.20 -1.66
C CYS A 29 7.07 -5.74 -1.62
N GLY A 30 7.22 -6.43 -2.75
CA GLY A 30 7.28 -7.89 -2.83
C GLY A 30 5.93 -8.59 -2.71
N PHE A 31 4.83 -7.89 -2.99
CA PHE A 31 3.52 -8.52 -3.18
C PHE A 31 3.38 -8.94 -4.64
N SER A 32 3.21 -10.24 -4.87
CA SER A 32 2.94 -10.79 -6.21
C SER A 32 1.48 -10.69 -6.61
N ASP A 33 0.58 -10.47 -5.64
CA ASP A 33 -0.86 -10.42 -5.85
C ASP A 33 -1.45 -9.14 -5.24
N GLU A 34 -2.07 -8.33 -6.09
CA GLU A 34 -2.72 -7.06 -5.71
C GLU A 34 -3.94 -7.28 -4.80
N LYS A 35 -4.74 -8.33 -5.03
CA LYS A 35 -5.91 -8.64 -4.18
C LYS A 35 -5.46 -9.04 -2.79
N TYR A 36 -4.39 -9.83 -2.69
CA TYR A 36 -3.79 -10.19 -1.41
C TYR A 36 -3.25 -8.93 -0.70
N TYR A 37 -2.51 -8.09 -1.41
CA TYR A 37 -2.04 -6.80 -0.91
C TYR A 37 -3.17 -5.91 -0.39
N MET A 38 -4.22 -5.69 -1.19
CA MET A 38 -5.38 -4.87 -0.80
C MET A 38 -6.04 -5.40 0.47
N ARG A 39 -6.21 -6.73 0.58
CA ARG A 39 -6.85 -7.37 1.73
C ARG A 39 -5.99 -7.23 3.00
N VAL A 40 -4.68 -7.38 2.87
CA VAL A 40 -3.71 -7.18 3.95
C VAL A 40 -3.65 -5.71 4.37
N PHE A 41 -3.51 -4.81 3.41
CA PHE A 41 -3.42 -3.37 3.65
C PHE A 41 -4.68 -2.87 4.36
N ARG A 42 -5.86 -3.26 3.88
CA ARG A 42 -7.13 -2.93 4.53
C ARG A 42 -7.25 -3.53 5.93
N LYS A 43 -6.75 -4.74 6.15
CA LYS A 43 -6.74 -5.37 7.49
C LYS A 43 -5.83 -4.63 8.47
N MET A 44 -4.77 -3.98 7.99
CA MET A 44 -3.82 -3.26 8.84
C MET A 44 -4.19 -1.78 9.04
N GLU A 45 -4.59 -1.07 7.98
CA GLU A 45 -4.89 0.36 8.01
C GLU A 45 -6.39 0.68 8.11
N GLY A 46 -7.26 -0.33 7.97
CA GLY A 46 -8.72 -0.15 7.93
C GLY A 46 -9.28 0.36 6.60
N MET A 47 -8.43 0.84 5.69
CA MET A 47 -8.81 1.44 4.40
C MET A 47 -8.03 0.82 3.23
N THR A 48 -8.49 1.00 2.00
CA THR A 48 -7.76 0.50 0.81
C THR A 48 -6.54 1.38 0.50
N PRO A 49 -5.51 0.86 -0.20
CA PRO A 49 -4.38 1.68 -0.65
C PRO A 49 -4.79 2.89 -1.50
N ALA A 50 -5.87 2.75 -2.26
CA ALA A 50 -6.44 3.83 -3.07
C ALA A 50 -7.06 4.93 -2.20
N GLN A 51 -7.82 4.54 -1.17
CA GLN A 51 -8.37 5.46 -0.18
C GLN A 51 -7.26 6.14 0.61
N TYR A 52 -6.24 5.39 1.03
CA TYR A 52 -5.07 5.93 1.69
C TYR A 52 -4.41 6.98 0.80
N ARG A 53 -4.11 6.67 -0.47
CA ARG A 53 -3.55 7.62 -1.44
C ARG A 53 -4.39 8.89 -1.61
N ALA A 54 -5.72 8.75 -1.65
CA ALA A 54 -6.62 9.91 -1.70
C ALA A 54 -6.58 10.74 -0.41
N ALA A 55 -6.43 10.10 0.75
CA ALA A 55 -6.37 10.74 2.06
C ALA A 55 -5.02 11.44 2.36
N ILE A 56 -3.91 10.93 1.83
CA ILE A 56 -2.60 11.63 1.87
C ILE A 56 -2.43 12.62 0.71
N GLY A 57 -3.15 12.44 -0.39
CA GLY A 57 -3.23 13.38 -1.52
C GLY A 57 -4.05 14.65 -1.21
N VAL A 58 -4.01 15.14 0.02
CA VAL A 58 -4.69 16.37 0.43
C VAL A 58 -3.88 17.56 -0.07
N LYS A 59 -4.43 18.21 -1.10
CA LYS A 59 -4.15 19.57 -1.59
C LYS A 59 -2.67 19.87 -1.86
#